data_AF-T0YKB3-F1
#
_entry.id   AF-T0YKB3-F1
#
_cell.length_a   1.000
_cell.length_b   1.000
_cell.length_c   1.000
_cell.angle_alpha   90.00
_cell.angle_beta   90.00
_cell.angle_gamma   90.00
#
_symmetry.space_group_name_H-M   'P 1'
#
loop_
_entity.id
_entity.type
_entity.pdbx_description
1 polymer ?
#
loop_
_entity_poly.entity_id
_entity_poly.type
_entity_poly.pdbx_seq_one_letter_code
_entity_poly.pdbx_strand_id
1 'polypeptide(L)'
;DAFLEAINARPQEVQTSSGVRIGLIVAPLYARHFEAGVSSYLRNVIAFKAAVAENRTPQPIHGLPADTRYGDYYREFSGKKTGGGDRFTYESRHGDIVHALLDWVPLQGNVGKIQKSVLVDLAVLHHGKLVAVFEVKSSADRQSLYTAIGQLVVHSAKAKGVQRYIVIPDGRVPDDIHGCLAALSIRVIRYEIDGQMISFSN
;
A
#
# COMPACT_ATOMS: atom_id res chain seq x y z
N ASP A 1 26.86 -12.62 6.27
CA ASP A 1 26.60 -12.13 4.90
C ASP A 1 25.98 -10.75 5.07
N ALA A 2 26.67 -9.71 4.60
CA ALA A 2 26.39 -8.32 4.96
C ALA A 2 24.95 -7.89 4.66
N PHE A 3 24.32 -8.47 3.63
CA PHE A 3 22.92 -8.21 3.35
C PHE A 3 22.00 -8.82 4.40
N LEU A 4 22.20 -10.10 4.74
CA LEU A 4 21.39 -10.83 5.72
C LEU A 4 21.48 -10.22 7.12
N GLU A 5 22.65 -9.71 7.49
CA GLU A 5 22.87 -8.96 8.73
C GLU A 5 22.12 -7.62 8.71
N ALA A 6 22.15 -6.88 7.60
CA ALA A 6 21.45 -5.61 7.46
C ALA A 6 19.90 -5.74 7.53
N ILE A 7 19.36 -6.87 7.06
CA ILE A 7 17.91 -7.14 7.12
C ILE A 7 17.49 -8.01 8.32
N ASN A 8 18.43 -8.31 9.25
CA ASN A 8 18.22 -9.20 10.39
C ASN A 8 17.48 -10.50 10.03
N ALA A 9 17.85 -11.11 8.90
CA ALA A 9 17.15 -12.26 8.36
C ALA A 9 18.01 -13.52 8.47
N ARG A 10 17.39 -14.62 8.90
CA ARG A 10 18.04 -15.92 9.02
C ARG A 10 17.58 -16.83 7.89
N PRO A 11 18.49 -17.32 7.03
CA PRO A 11 18.17 -18.37 6.07
C PRO A 11 17.66 -19.61 6.79
N GLN A 12 16.73 -20.31 6.16
CA GLN A 12 16.13 -21.54 6.66
C GLN A 12 16.32 -22.66 5.64
N GLU A 13 16.25 -23.90 6.10
CA GLU A 13 16.12 -25.04 5.21
C GLU A 13 14.74 -25.03 4.56
N VAL A 14 14.73 -25.09 3.22
CA VAL A 14 13.53 -25.05 2.39
C VAL A 14 13.53 -26.30 1.53
N GLN A 15 12.41 -27.01 1.55
CA GLN A 15 12.24 -28.20 0.73
C GLN A 15 11.82 -27.82 -0.68
N THR A 16 12.56 -28.29 -1.68
CA THR A 16 12.29 -28.06 -3.11
C THR A 16 12.04 -29.39 -3.82
N SER A 17 11.53 -29.35 -5.05
CA SER A 17 11.42 -30.53 -5.92
C SER A 17 12.76 -31.19 -6.24
N SER A 18 13.87 -30.47 -6.03
CA SER A 18 15.25 -30.93 -6.23
C SER A 18 15.97 -31.33 -4.93
N GLY A 19 15.26 -31.39 -3.80
CA GLY A 19 15.83 -31.65 -2.47
C GLY A 19 15.82 -30.43 -1.55
N VAL A 20 16.48 -30.53 -0.38
CA VAL A 20 16.56 -29.44 0.61
C VAL A 20 17.61 -28.42 0.19
N ARG A 21 17.25 -27.14 0.27
CA ARG A 21 18.16 -26.00 0.00
C ARG A 21 18.06 -24.98 1.13
N ILE A 22 19.14 -24.26 1.40
CA ILE A 22 19.10 -23.10 2.29
C ILE A 22 18.59 -21.89 1.52
N GLY A 23 17.58 -21.20 2.04
CA GLY A 23 16.96 -20.06 1.39
C GLY A 23 16.30 -19.10 2.37
N LEU A 24 15.96 -17.91 1.87
CA LEU A 24 15.18 -16.94 2.64
C LEU A 24 13.70 -17.07 2.28
N ILE A 25 12.84 -17.22 3.29
CA ILE A 25 11.40 -17.15 3.09
C ILE A 25 11.01 -15.68 2.94
N VAL A 26 10.68 -15.28 1.72
CA VAL A 26 10.34 -13.90 1.38
C VAL A 26 8.85 -13.63 1.55
N ALA A 27 8.00 -14.54 1.08
CA ALA A 27 6.54 -14.41 1.19
C ALA A 27 5.83 -15.76 0.97
N PRO A 28 4.65 -16.00 1.59
CA PRO A 28 3.84 -17.19 1.31
C PRO A 28 3.07 -17.03 -0.01
N LEU A 29 3.19 -18.01 -0.93
CA LEU A 29 2.57 -17.98 -2.27
C LEU A 29 1.06 -17.68 -2.28
N TYR A 30 0.33 -18.16 -1.27
CA TYR A 30 -1.13 -18.00 -1.17
C TYR A 30 -1.56 -16.88 -0.23
N ALA A 31 -0.64 -16.09 0.29
CA ALA A 31 -1.01 -14.92 1.09
C ALA A 31 -1.61 -13.85 0.17
N ARG A 32 -2.68 -13.18 0.62
CA ARG A 32 -3.26 -12.00 -0.05
C ARG A 32 -2.22 -10.90 -0.35
N HIS A 33 -1.08 -10.94 0.33
CA HIS A 33 0.01 -9.95 0.24
C HIS A 33 1.34 -10.56 -0.24
N PHE A 34 1.32 -11.71 -0.94
CA PHE A 34 2.53 -12.36 -1.48
C PHE A 34 3.43 -11.37 -2.24
N GLU A 35 2.84 -10.61 -3.16
CA GLU A 35 3.54 -9.64 -4.01
C GLU A 35 4.14 -8.48 -3.22
N ALA A 36 3.43 -7.99 -2.19
CA ALA A 36 3.94 -6.95 -1.30
C ALA A 36 5.15 -7.46 -0.50
N GLY A 37 5.11 -8.73 -0.08
CA GLY A 37 6.23 -9.43 0.54
C GLY A 37 7.47 -9.49 -0.37
N VAL A 38 7.28 -9.98 -1.60
CA VAL A 38 8.36 -10.06 -2.61
C VAL A 38 8.93 -8.69 -2.96
N SER A 39 8.08 -7.68 -3.07
CA SER A 39 8.51 -6.34 -3.49
C SER A 39 9.19 -5.55 -2.39
N SER A 40 8.77 -5.74 -1.14
CA SER A 40 9.50 -5.23 0.02
C SER A 40 10.91 -5.80 0.03
N TYR A 41 11.05 -7.12 -0.17
CA TYR A 41 12.35 -7.78 -0.26
C TYR A 41 13.23 -7.23 -1.40
N LEU A 42 12.69 -7.07 -2.61
CA LEU A 42 13.45 -6.51 -3.73
C LEU A 42 13.91 -5.06 -3.47
N ARG A 43 13.05 -4.21 -2.88
CA ARG A 43 13.44 -2.85 -2.51
C ARG A 43 14.55 -2.83 -1.47
N ASN A 44 14.52 -3.75 -0.51
CA ASN A 44 15.57 -3.90 0.49
C ASN A 44 16.90 -4.28 -0.17
N VAL A 45 16.89 -5.20 -1.14
CA VAL A 45 18.07 -5.57 -1.94
C VAL A 45 18.61 -4.37 -2.71
N ILE A 46 17.74 -3.59 -3.37
CA ILE A 46 18.13 -2.41 -4.16
C ILE A 46 18.74 -1.33 -3.25
N ALA A 47 18.07 -0.99 -2.14
CA ALA A 47 18.52 0.02 -1.18
C ALA A 47 19.87 -0.37 -0.55
N PHE A 48 20.03 -1.65 -0.20
CA PHE A 48 21.31 -2.18 0.28
C PHE A 48 22.41 -2.05 -0.77
N LYS A 49 22.16 -2.47 -2.02
CA LYS A 49 23.14 -2.36 -3.10
C LYS A 49 23.55 -0.92 -3.39
N ALA A 50 22.60 0.01 -3.37
CA ALA A 50 22.87 1.43 -3.53
C ALA A 50 23.72 2.00 -2.37
N ALA A 51 23.39 1.65 -1.12
CA ALA A 51 24.17 2.07 0.04
C ALA A 51 25.61 1.57 -0.02
N VAL A 52 25.81 0.30 -0.40
CA VAL A 52 27.15 -0.28 -0.60
C VAL A 52 27.90 0.42 -1.73
N ALA A 53 27.26 0.67 -2.88
CA ALA A 53 27.88 1.36 -4.01
C ALA A 53 28.32 2.79 -3.67
N GLU A 54 27.60 3.44 -2.74
CA GLU A 54 27.87 4.81 -2.28
C GLU A 54 28.73 4.87 -1.00
N ASN A 55 29.29 3.74 -0.54
CA ASN A 55 30.04 3.63 0.73
C ASN A 55 29.26 4.13 1.96
N ARG A 56 27.93 4.04 1.94
CA ARG A 56 27.04 4.38 3.06
C ARG A 56 26.68 3.12 3.84
N THR A 57 26.53 3.24 5.16
CA THR A 57 26.04 2.15 6.01
C THR A 57 24.57 1.85 5.69
N PRO A 58 24.22 0.61 5.32
CA PRO A 58 22.82 0.22 5.11
C PRO A 58 22.01 0.39 6.40
N GLN A 59 20.83 1.01 6.30
CA GLN A 59 19.95 1.20 7.45
C GLN A 59 19.27 -0.14 7.84
N PRO A 60 19.03 -0.40 9.14
CA PRO A 60 18.31 -1.58 9.60
C PRO A 60 16.88 -1.58 9.06
N ILE A 61 16.46 -2.68 8.46
CA ILE A 61 15.11 -2.80 7.89
C ILE A 61 14.26 -3.66 8.83
N HIS A 62 13.23 -3.06 9.41
CA HIS A 62 12.25 -3.80 10.21
C HIS A 62 11.36 -4.64 9.28
N GLY A 63 11.22 -5.92 9.62
CA GLY A 63 10.56 -6.93 8.80
C GLY A 63 9.13 -6.61 8.39
N LEU A 64 8.65 -7.36 7.41
CA LEU A 64 7.26 -7.35 6.93
C LEU A 64 6.28 -7.24 8.10
N PRO A 65 5.35 -6.27 8.10
CA PRO A 65 4.43 -6.11 9.21
C PRO A 65 3.51 -7.33 9.26
N ALA A 66 3.78 -8.22 10.20
CA ALA A 66 2.90 -9.33 10.59
C ALA A 66 1.72 -8.84 11.45
N ASP A 67 1.56 -7.52 11.63
CA ASP A 67 0.65 -6.94 12.59
C ASP A 67 -0.40 -6.07 11.90
N THR A 68 -1.65 -6.23 12.33
CA THR A 68 -2.83 -5.43 11.94
C THR A 68 -2.78 -3.98 12.45
N ARG A 69 -1.71 -3.60 13.15
CA ARG A 69 -1.48 -2.25 13.69
C ARG A 69 -0.89 -1.33 12.62
N TYR A 70 -1.16 -0.03 12.74
CA TYR A 70 -0.56 1.01 11.89
C TYR A 70 0.96 1.03 12.09
N GLY A 71 1.70 0.79 11.01
CA GLY A 71 3.16 0.85 10.96
C GLY A 71 3.65 2.02 10.11
N ASP A 72 4.97 2.18 10.04
CA ASP A 72 5.58 3.14 9.12
C ASP A 72 5.30 2.75 7.66
N TYR A 73 5.21 3.75 6.78
CA TYR A 73 4.85 3.55 5.37
C TYR A 73 5.88 2.69 4.61
N TYR A 74 5.40 1.81 3.73
CA TYR A 74 6.23 1.03 2.80
C TYR A 74 5.59 0.94 1.40
N ARG A 75 6.39 1.06 0.34
CA ARG A 75 5.96 1.32 -1.05
C ARG A 75 5.28 0.19 -1.87
N GLU A 76 4.86 -0.98 -1.42
CA GLU A 76 4.27 -2.04 -2.32
C GLU A 76 4.95 -2.29 -3.72
N PHE A 77 4.35 -3.11 -4.58
CA PHE A 77 4.81 -3.39 -5.96
C PHE A 77 4.03 -2.54 -6.95
N SER A 78 4.69 -2.12 -8.03
CA SER A 78 4.04 -1.64 -9.24
C SER A 78 4.58 -2.33 -10.49
N GLY A 79 3.69 -2.88 -11.32
CA GLY A 79 4.07 -3.62 -12.52
C GLY A 79 2.99 -4.57 -13.08
N LYS A 80 3.29 -5.25 -14.19
CA LYS A 80 2.38 -6.19 -14.87
C LYS A 80 2.15 -7.45 -14.02
N LYS A 81 0.87 -7.77 -13.77
CA LYS A 81 0.42 -9.03 -13.16
C LYS A 81 0.00 -10.04 -14.23
N THR A 82 0.33 -11.31 -14.00
CA THR A 82 -0.26 -12.45 -14.70
C THR A 82 -0.91 -13.36 -13.66
N GLY A 83 -2.25 -13.36 -13.61
CA GLY A 83 -3.03 -14.29 -12.80
C GLY A 83 -3.37 -15.55 -13.60
N GLY A 84 -3.40 -16.71 -12.93
CA GLY A 84 -3.84 -17.98 -13.51
C GLY A 84 -5.36 -18.13 -13.46
N GLY A 85 -5.96 -18.46 -14.60
CA GLY A 85 -7.41 -18.57 -14.83
C GLY A 85 -7.91 -17.44 -15.74
N ASP A 86 -7.86 -17.68 -17.05
CA ASP A 86 -8.08 -16.75 -18.16
C ASP A 86 -7.30 -15.43 -18.13
N ARG A 87 -6.48 -15.25 -19.18
CA ARG A 87 -5.43 -14.23 -19.31
C ARG A 87 -5.99 -12.81 -19.28
N PHE A 88 -5.98 -12.18 -18.11
CA PHE A 88 -6.05 -10.73 -17.98
C PHE A 88 -4.69 -10.21 -17.46
N THR A 89 -4.01 -9.40 -18.26
CA THR A 89 -2.85 -8.63 -17.81
C THR A 89 -3.37 -7.39 -17.11
N TYR A 90 -3.29 -7.38 -15.78
CA TYR A 90 -3.59 -6.18 -15.01
C TYR A 90 -2.28 -5.47 -14.68
N GLU A 91 -2.11 -4.23 -15.13
CA GLU A 91 -1.00 -3.41 -14.67
C GLU A 91 -1.34 -2.92 -13.26
N SER A 92 -0.70 -3.51 -12.25
CA SER A 92 -0.93 -3.13 -10.86
C SER A 92 -0.22 -1.81 -10.57
N ARG A 93 -0.93 -0.70 -10.78
CA ARG A 93 -0.43 0.64 -10.47
C ARG A 93 -0.82 1.16 -9.08
N HIS A 94 -1.50 0.31 -8.28
CA HIS A 94 -1.93 0.64 -6.92
C HIS A 94 -0.80 1.19 -6.05
N GLY A 95 0.37 0.53 -6.04
CA GLY A 95 1.52 0.98 -5.26
C GLY A 95 2.03 2.37 -5.67
N ASP A 96 2.02 2.68 -6.97
CA ASP A 96 2.42 4.01 -7.45
C ASP A 96 1.40 5.08 -7.06
N ILE A 97 0.10 4.78 -7.15
CA ILE A 97 -0.97 5.71 -6.74
C ILE A 97 -0.86 6.02 -5.25
N VAL A 98 -0.72 4.98 -4.41
CA VAL A 98 -0.57 5.18 -2.96
C VAL A 98 0.71 5.95 -2.63
N HIS A 99 1.79 5.74 -3.38
CA HIS A 99 3.03 6.50 -3.21
C HIS A 99 2.87 7.96 -3.61
N ALA A 100 2.27 8.26 -4.75
CA ALA A 100 1.99 9.64 -5.15
C ALA A 100 1.03 10.33 -4.16
N LEU A 101 0.08 9.59 -3.60
CA LEU A 101 -0.85 10.08 -2.59
C LEU A 101 -0.12 10.48 -1.29
N LEU A 102 0.89 9.72 -0.88
CA LEU A 102 1.73 10.04 0.29
C LEU A 102 2.33 11.45 0.18
N ASP A 103 2.81 11.81 -1.01
CA ASP A 103 3.45 13.10 -1.26
C ASP A 103 2.41 14.23 -1.39
N TRP A 104 1.22 13.92 -1.94
CA TRP A 104 0.16 14.88 -2.16
C TRP A 104 -0.60 15.27 -0.88
N VAL A 105 -0.84 14.31 0.03
CA VAL A 105 -1.67 14.52 1.24
C VAL A 105 -1.19 15.68 2.13
N PRO A 106 0.11 15.84 2.46
CA PRO A 106 0.61 16.98 3.21
C PRO A 106 0.34 18.33 2.55
N LEU A 107 0.39 18.40 1.22
CA LEU A 107 0.16 19.64 0.44
C LEU A 107 -1.28 20.13 0.56
N GLN A 108 -2.22 19.24 0.93
CA GLN A 108 -3.62 19.58 1.16
C GLN A 108 -3.92 20.01 2.61
N GLY A 109 -2.88 20.25 3.41
CA GLY A 109 -3.04 20.69 4.81
C GLY A 109 -3.31 19.56 5.79
N ASN A 110 -3.20 18.29 5.37
CA ASN A 110 -3.22 17.16 6.30
C ASN A 110 -1.86 17.04 7.00
N VAL A 111 -1.74 17.67 8.16
CA VAL A 111 -0.50 17.67 8.95
C VAL A 111 -0.54 16.54 9.98
N GLY A 112 0.45 15.64 9.94
CA GLY A 112 0.55 14.52 10.88
C GLY A 112 1.54 13.46 10.43
N LYS A 113 1.75 12.44 11.27
CA LYS A 113 2.53 11.26 10.89
C LYS A 113 1.69 10.41 9.96
N ILE A 114 2.16 10.22 8.73
CA ILE A 114 1.51 9.32 7.78
C ILE A 114 1.94 7.88 8.08
N GLN A 115 0.96 7.00 8.22
CA GLN A 115 1.15 5.59 8.51
C GLN A 115 0.32 4.73 7.56
N LYS A 116 0.73 3.48 7.41
CA LYS A 116 0.01 2.48 6.62
C LYS A 116 -0.29 1.27 7.50
N SER A 117 -1.38 0.56 7.22
CA SER A 117 -1.61 -0.78 7.76
C SER A 117 -1.93 -1.74 6.62
N VAL A 118 -1.96 -3.04 6.91
CA VAL A 118 -2.41 -4.06 5.93
C VAL A 118 -3.86 -3.84 5.49
N LEU A 119 -4.66 -3.11 6.28
CA LEU A 119 -6.10 -2.96 6.10
C LEU A 119 -6.54 -1.57 5.61
N VAL A 120 -5.62 -0.60 5.60
CA VAL A 120 -5.87 0.79 5.20
C VAL A 120 -4.69 1.27 4.38
N ASP A 121 -4.95 1.74 3.16
CA ASP A 121 -3.91 2.16 2.22
C ASP A 121 -3.07 3.32 2.76
N LEU A 122 -3.72 4.33 3.37
CA LEU A 122 -3.04 5.46 4.01
C LEU A 122 -3.86 6.02 5.18
N ALA A 123 -3.18 6.36 6.27
CA ALA A 123 -3.77 7.01 7.44
C ALA A 123 -2.88 8.16 7.91
N VAL A 124 -3.50 9.24 8.37
CA VAL A 124 -2.80 10.38 8.99
C VAL A 124 -3.11 10.35 10.48
N LEU A 125 -2.05 10.36 11.30
CA LEU A 125 -2.15 10.44 12.74
C LEU A 125 -1.60 11.78 13.24
N HIS A 126 -2.36 12.46 14.08
CA HIS A 126 -1.93 13.66 14.79
C HIS A 126 -1.89 13.37 16.29
N HIS A 127 -0.71 13.49 16.91
CA HIS A 127 -0.47 13.07 18.30
C HIS A 127 -1.00 11.65 18.63
N GLY A 128 -0.78 10.69 17.73
CA GLY A 128 -1.22 9.31 17.90
C GLY A 128 -2.72 9.07 17.72
N LYS A 129 -3.51 10.10 17.39
CA LYS A 129 -4.94 9.98 17.07
C LYS A 129 -5.13 9.98 15.56
N LEU A 130 -5.97 9.06 15.08
CA LEU A 130 -6.37 9.02 13.68
C LEU A 130 -7.16 10.27 13.32
N VAL A 131 -6.71 11.03 12.32
CA VAL A 131 -7.38 12.26 11.85
C VAL A 131 -7.89 12.13 10.42
N ALA A 132 -7.24 11.33 9.58
CA ALA A 132 -7.70 11.05 8.23
C ALA A 132 -7.40 9.61 7.82
N VAL A 133 -8.27 9.03 6.98
CA VAL A 133 -8.07 7.73 6.32
C VAL A 133 -8.36 7.84 4.83
N PHE A 134 -7.54 7.17 4.04
CA PHE A 134 -7.63 7.13 2.59
C PHE A 134 -7.69 5.67 2.14
N GLU A 135 -8.63 5.38 1.26
CA GLU A 135 -8.76 4.07 0.60
C GLU A 135 -8.67 4.27 -0.91
N VAL A 136 -7.68 3.63 -1.53
CA VAL A 136 -7.40 3.73 -2.97
C VAL A 136 -8.07 2.58 -3.70
N LYS A 137 -8.76 2.88 -4.80
CA LYS A 137 -9.26 1.88 -5.74
C LYS A 137 -8.74 2.16 -7.14
N SER A 138 -8.47 1.08 -7.85
CA SER A 138 -8.00 1.14 -9.24
C SER A 138 -9.15 1.25 -10.27
N SER A 139 -10.40 1.23 -9.79
CA SER A 139 -11.60 1.45 -10.58
C SER A 139 -12.66 2.21 -9.76
N ALA A 140 -13.57 2.89 -10.46
CA ALA A 140 -14.75 3.53 -9.88
C ALA A 140 -16.04 2.71 -10.09
N ASP A 141 -15.92 1.40 -10.33
CA ASP A 141 -17.10 0.53 -10.42
C ASP A 141 -17.77 0.32 -9.06
N ARG A 142 -19.03 -0.12 -9.07
CA ARG A 142 -19.84 -0.26 -7.85
C ARG A 142 -19.22 -1.19 -6.81
N GLN A 143 -18.61 -2.29 -7.22
CA GLN A 143 -18.02 -3.25 -6.27
C GLN A 143 -16.82 -2.60 -5.56
N SER A 144 -15.94 -1.93 -6.30
CA SER A 144 -14.83 -1.18 -5.74
C SER A 144 -15.29 -0.08 -4.79
N LEU A 145 -16.32 0.68 -5.16
CA LEU A 145 -16.90 1.75 -4.34
C LEU A 145 -17.53 1.21 -3.04
N TYR A 146 -18.36 0.16 -3.10
CA TYR A 146 -18.96 -0.45 -1.91
C TYR A 146 -17.91 -0.98 -0.94
N THR A 147 -16.89 -1.64 -1.48
CA THR A 147 -15.79 -2.19 -0.67
C THR A 147 -15.02 -1.06 0.02
N ALA A 148 -14.71 0.01 -0.71
CA ALA A 148 -14.00 1.16 -0.15
C ALA A 148 -14.80 1.86 0.96
N ILE A 149 -16.11 2.08 0.73
CA ILE A 149 -17.00 2.66 1.73
C ILE A 149 -17.01 1.79 3.00
N GLY A 150 -17.15 0.48 2.86
CA GLY A 150 -17.14 -0.45 3.98
C GLY A 150 -15.83 -0.39 4.77
N GLN A 151 -14.69 -0.41 4.08
CA GLN A 151 -13.37 -0.30 4.72
C GLN A 151 -13.21 1.02 5.46
N LEU A 152 -13.53 2.15 4.82
CA LEU A 152 -13.44 3.47 5.44
C LEU A 152 -14.30 3.58 6.71
N VAL A 153 -15.53 3.06 6.66
CA VAL A 153 -16.44 3.08 7.82
C VAL A 153 -15.90 2.18 8.94
N VAL A 154 -15.53 0.94 8.64
CA VAL A 154 -15.04 -0.03 9.64
C VAL A 154 -13.74 0.46 10.30
N HIS A 155 -12.77 0.93 9.52
CA HIS A 155 -11.44 1.29 10.03
C HIS A 155 -11.40 2.65 10.73
N SER A 156 -12.43 3.48 10.57
CA SER A 156 -12.58 4.74 11.31
C SER A 156 -13.62 4.68 12.44
N ALA A 157 -14.36 3.57 12.60
CA ALA A 157 -15.52 3.49 13.50
C ALA A 157 -15.23 3.86 14.96
N LYS A 158 -14.02 3.58 15.45
CA LYS A 158 -13.61 3.86 16.83
C LYS A 158 -13.05 5.27 17.05
N ALA A 159 -12.79 6.02 15.98
CA ALA A 159 -12.17 7.33 16.03
C ALA A 159 -13.19 8.43 15.69
N LYS A 160 -13.23 9.47 16.51
CA LYS A 160 -14.17 10.60 16.32
C LYS A 160 -13.52 11.67 15.44
N GLY A 161 -14.33 12.29 14.57
CA GLY A 161 -13.89 13.40 13.72
C GLY A 161 -12.89 13.02 12.62
N VAL A 162 -12.80 11.73 12.27
CA VAL A 162 -11.90 11.27 11.20
C VAL A 162 -12.44 11.69 9.84
N GLN A 163 -11.59 12.34 9.06
CA GLN A 163 -11.85 12.63 7.66
C GLN A 163 -11.66 11.36 6.82
N ARG A 164 -12.64 11.03 5.98
CA ARG A 164 -12.61 9.85 5.13
C ARG A 164 -12.47 10.26 3.69
N TYR A 165 -11.53 9.64 3.00
CA TYR A 165 -11.25 9.91 1.60
C TYR A 165 -11.29 8.59 0.82
N ILE A 166 -12.08 8.58 -0.25
CA ILE A 166 -11.99 7.54 -1.26
C ILE A 166 -11.18 8.10 -2.43
N VAL A 167 -10.16 7.38 -2.88
CA VAL A 167 -9.24 7.79 -3.94
C VAL A 167 -9.47 6.86 -5.13
N ILE A 168 -10.02 7.39 -6.22
CA ILE A 168 -10.48 6.61 -7.38
C ILE A 168 -10.03 7.25 -8.68
N PRO A 169 -9.94 6.50 -9.79
CA PRO A 169 -9.61 7.12 -11.07
C PRO A 169 -10.69 8.14 -11.46
N ASP A 170 -10.33 9.08 -12.32
CA ASP A 170 -11.34 9.96 -12.92
C ASP A 170 -12.40 9.14 -13.69
N GLY A 171 -13.64 9.63 -13.65
CA GLY A 171 -14.80 8.95 -14.25
C GLY A 171 -16.09 9.05 -13.45
N ARG A 172 -17.17 8.51 -13.99
CA ARG A 172 -18.51 8.66 -13.39
C ARG A 172 -18.65 7.83 -12.11
N VAL A 173 -19.02 8.48 -11.01
CA VAL A 173 -19.56 7.81 -9.82
C VAL A 173 -21.09 7.84 -9.92
N PRO A 174 -21.81 6.73 -9.69
CA PRO A 174 -23.26 6.72 -9.74
C PRO A 174 -23.91 7.66 -8.71
N ASP A 175 -25.04 8.28 -9.05
CA ASP A 175 -25.68 9.33 -8.24
C ASP A 175 -26.14 8.84 -6.86
N ASP A 176 -26.61 7.59 -6.78
CA ASP A 176 -26.95 6.93 -5.52
C ASP A 176 -25.73 6.76 -4.60
N ILE A 177 -24.57 6.49 -5.18
CA ILE A 177 -23.31 6.40 -4.45
C ILE A 177 -22.83 7.79 -4.01
N HIS A 178 -22.98 8.81 -4.85
CA HIS A 178 -22.69 10.19 -4.44
C HIS A 178 -23.51 10.61 -3.21
N GLY A 179 -24.81 10.30 -3.20
CA GLY A 179 -25.66 10.54 -2.02
C GLY A 179 -25.18 9.81 -0.77
N CYS A 180 -24.77 8.54 -0.92
CA CYS A 180 -24.20 7.75 0.18
C CYS A 180 -22.88 8.33 0.71
N LEU A 181 -21.95 8.71 -0.17
CA LEU A 181 -20.67 9.31 0.20
C LEU A 181 -20.88 10.62 0.97
N ALA A 182 -21.79 11.48 0.50
CA ALA A 182 -22.16 12.71 1.18
C ALA A 182 -22.75 12.43 2.58
N ALA A 183 -23.70 11.50 2.69
CA ALA A 183 -24.32 11.12 3.95
C ALA A 183 -23.30 10.57 4.98
N LEU A 184 -22.27 9.86 4.52
CA LEU A 184 -21.20 9.31 5.35
C LEU A 184 -20.01 10.27 5.56
N SER A 185 -20.10 11.50 5.03
CA SER A 185 -19.02 12.49 5.04
C SER A 185 -17.70 11.94 4.46
N ILE A 186 -17.81 11.13 3.41
CA ILE A 186 -16.67 10.59 2.66
C ILE A 186 -16.41 11.52 1.47
N ARG A 187 -15.19 12.05 1.40
CA ARG A 187 -14.73 12.91 0.31
C ARG A 187 -14.13 12.06 -0.80
N VAL A 188 -14.30 12.48 -2.04
CA VAL A 188 -13.71 11.82 -3.21
C VAL A 188 -12.45 12.58 -3.59
N ILE A 189 -11.38 11.84 -3.86
CA ILE A 189 -10.19 12.32 -4.55
C ILE A 189 -10.12 11.56 -5.86
N ARG A 190 -10.00 12.29 -6.96
CA ARG A 190 -9.76 11.71 -8.28
C ARG A 190 -8.27 11.63 -8.53
N TYR A 191 -7.86 10.62 -9.27
CA TYR A 191 -6.53 10.59 -9.86
C TYR A 191 -6.59 10.30 -11.36
N GLU A 192 -5.61 10.84 -12.06
CA GLU A 192 -5.32 10.49 -13.44
C GLU A 192 -3.91 9.93 -13.54
N ILE A 193 -3.69 9.15 -14.58
CA ILE A 193 -2.43 8.50 -14.85
C ILE A 193 -1.99 8.92 -16.25
N ASP A 194 -0.89 9.67 -16.34
CA ASP A 194 -0.24 10.03 -17.60
C ASP A 194 1.21 9.53 -17.61
N GLY A 195 1.47 8.46 -18.36
CA GLY A 195 2.76 7.78 -18.34
C GLY A 195 3.13 7.34 -16.92
N GLN A 196 4.22 7.87 -16.37
CA GLN A 196 4.63 7.60 -14.98
C GLN A 196 4.07 8.61 -13.96
N MET A 197 3.49 9.72 -14.41
CA MET A 197 2.94 10.74 -13.53
C MET A 197 1.54 10.37 -13.05
N ILE A 198 1.27 10.68 -11.79
CA ILE A 198 -0.03 10.53 -11.15
C ILE A 198 -0.40 11.90 -10.58
N SER A 199 -1.53 12.44 -11.03
CA SER A 199 -2.09 13.70 -10.56
C SER A 199 -3.33 13.43 -9.71
N PHE A 200 -3.62 14.31 -8.76
CA PHE A 200 -4.81 14.21 -7.91
C PHE A 200 -5.64 15.50 -7.96
N SER A 201 -6.95 15.36 -7.92
CA SER A 201 -7.91 16.47 -7.81
C SER A 201 -9.03 16.14 -6.81
N ASN A 202 -9.63 17.18 -6.24
CA ASN A 202 -10.80 17.08 -5.35
C ASN A 202 -12.09 17.31 -6.13
#